data_AF-A0A0P4UXG5-F1
#
_entry.id   AF-A0A0P4UXG5-F1
#
_cell.length_a   1.000
_cell.length_b   1.000
_cell.length_c   1.000
_cell.angle_alpha   90.00
_cell.angle_beta   90.00
_cell.angle_gamma   90.00
#
_symmetry.space_group_name_H-M   'P 1'
#
loop_
_entity.id
_entity.type
_entity.pdbx_description
1 polymer ?
#
loop_
_entity_poly.entity_id
_entity_poly.type
_entity_poly.pdbx_seq_one_letter_code
_entity_poly.pdbx_strand_id
1 'polypeptide(L)'
;MIKNERQYRITKAQIEKFSDALAQLSASSQQDQFVHPLLRKAEKEAMESQLAELRAQLEEYEALKEGQQAVLELDSLEALPRALIKARIAAGLTQKDLAERLGLKEQQIQRYEETEYTSASFARLVEVSRAIGIQMREEILLPKISPADLLSRLSQAGIDRDLILNRFFPALSADDRNEGETSTNGLVLRTATALRRVFGWSLADLFSSKPLQLNLAPLGAVHFKVTAKANQQRLNAYTVYAHFLALLVLETTANLPMQPIPTNPKEVREAICSTYGELTFSNALRYVWNLGIPVLPLKDAGAFHGAFWRVNGRNVIVLKQRTQSSDRWLLDLLHELWHAAQEPERLERTIVEEGDIAQDRQDSEEEKTATKFAEHIQLEGRKEGLVKMCTQEAKGSIERLKNVVPKVAARENVSVGALANYMAYRLSLQGENWWGAATNLQTEDSDPWQIARDVLLEKINFGILNEVDQALLMRALSDPLPQQEL
;
A
#
# COMPACT_ATOMS: atom_id res chain seq x y z
N MET A 1 19.87 4.69 19.91
CA MET A 1 18.90 3.93 20.73
C MET A 1 18.98 4.38 22.17
N ILE A 2 17.83 4.73 22.76
CA ILE A 2 17.70 5.13 24.16
C ILE A 2 17.52 3.86 25.01
N LYS A 3 18.37 3.69 26.03
CA LYS A 3 18.41 2.49 26.89
C LYS A 3 17.71 2.70 28.23
N ASN A 4 17.58 3.93 28.70
CA ASN A 4 17.02 4.24 30.02
C ASN A 4 16.39 5.63 30.11
N GLU A 5 15.68 5.86 31.22
CA GLU A 5 14.95 7.10 31.50
C GLU A 5 15.87 8.35 31.55
N ARG A 6 17.15 8.19 31.94
CA ARG A 6 18.12 9.29 31.93
C ARG A 6 18.44 9.72 30.50
N GLN A 7 18.72 8.76 29.61
CA GLN A 7 18.96 9.02 28.20
C GLN A 7 17.72 9.61 27.53
N TYR A 8 16.51 9.12 27.86
CA TYR A 8 15.25 9.68 27.36
C TYR A 8 15.13 11.19 27.63
N ARG A 9 15.35 11.62 28.87
CA ARG A 9 15.29 13.04 29.25
C ARG A 9 16.35 13.89 28.55
N ILE A 10 17.57 13.34 28.38
CA ILE A 10 18.66 14.03 27.68
C ILE A 10 18.30 14.22 26.20
N THR A 11 17.83 13.16 25.53
CA THR A 11 17.41 13.20 24.12
C THR A 11 16.25 14.16 23.91
N LYS A 12 15.24 14.15 24.80
CA LYS A 12 14.13 15.11 24.73
C LYS A 12 14.59 16.57 24.82
N ALA A 13 15.47 16.87 25.78
CA ALA A 13 16.07 18.20 25.91
C ALA A 13 16.96 18.58 24.71
N GLN A 14 17.62 17.62 24.05
CA GLN A 14 18.36 17.85 22.82
C GLN A 14 17.44 18.17 21.65
N ILE A 15 16.33 17.44 21.48
CA ILE A 15 15.32 17.70 20.44
C ILE A 15 14.76 19.11 20.56
N GLU A 16 14.43 19.56 21.78
CA GLU A 16 13.97 20.93 22.03
C GLU A 16 15.02 21.96 21.59
N LYS A 17 16.28 21.78 21.99
CA LYS A 17 17.39 22.66 21.59
C LYS A 17 17.61 22.72 20.08
N PHE A 18 17.57 21.57 19.39
CA PHE A 18 17.73 21.51 17.93
C PHE A 18 16.52 22.13 17.21
N SER A 19 15.31 21.93 17.73
CA SER A 19 14.09 22.55 17.20
C SER A 19 14.15 24.08 17.32
N ASP A 20 14.56 24.59 18.47
CA ASP A 20 14.71 26.02 18.72
C ASP A 20 15.80 26.64 17.84
N ALA A 21 16.94 25.95 17.67
CA ALA A 21 18.02 26.38 16.80
C ALA A 21 17.59 26.46 15.32
N LEU A 22 16.84 25.46 14.83
CA LEU A 22 16.28 25.46 13.46
C LEU A 22 15.25 26.58 13.27
N ALA A 23 14.42 26.86 14.28
CA ALA A 23 13.47 27.96 14.25
C ALA A 23 14.19 29.32 14.18
N GLN A 24 15.27 29.49 14.96
CA GLN A 24 16.11 30.69 14.93
C GLN A 24 16.85 30.86 13.59
N LEU A 25 17.39 29.78 13.02
CA LEU A 25 18.03 29.79 11.69
C LEU A 25 17.03 30.18 10.58
N SER A 26 15.79 29.71 10.68
CA SER A 26 14.71 30.05 9.73
C SER A 26 14.26 31.52 9.88
N ALA A 27 14.24 32.05 11.12
CA ALA A 27 13.88 33.44 11.40
C ALA A 27 15.00 34.44 11.06
N SER A 28 16.27 34.04 11.12
CA SER A 28 17.46 34.90 10.90
C SER A 28 17.78 35.17 9.42
N SER A 29 16.85 34.86 8.52
CA SER A 29 16.97 34.93 7.06
C SER A 29 17.35 36.31 6.47
N GLN A 30 17.47 37.37 7.29
CA GLN A 30 17.75 38.74 6.83
C GLN A 30 19.03 39.41 7.38
N GLN A 31 19.80 38.80 8.31
CA GLN A 31 20.85 39.57 9.03
C GLN A 31 22.32 39.21 8.78
N ASP A 32 22.66 38.09 8.14
CA ASP A 32 24.06 37.76 7.87
C ASP A 32 24.34 37.74 6.35
N GLN A 33 24.91 38.82 5.82
CA GLN A 33 25.36 38.94 4.42
C GLN A 33 26.66 38.16 4.11
N PHE A 34 27.26 37.49 5.09
CA PHE A 34 28.62 36.92 4.99
C PHE A 34 28.69 35.38 4.83
N VAL A 35 27.57 34.65 4.82
CA VAL A 35 27.57 33.18 4.69
C VAL A 35 27.00 32.76 3.33
N HIS A 36 27.75 31.92 2.60
CA HIS A 36 27.36 31.43 1.28
C HIS A 36 26.06 30.60 1.35
N PRO A 37 25.06 30.81 0.46
CA PRO A 37 23.74 30.16 0.53
C PRO A 37 23.76 28.62 0.62
N LEU A 38 24.69 27.97 -0.08
CA LEU A 38 24.85 26.51 -0.01
C LEU A 38 25.26 25.99 1.38
N LEU A 39 26.08 26.75 2.13
CA LEU A 39 26.51 26.35 3.46
C LEU A 39 25.36 26.40 4.47
N ARG A 40 24.49 27.41 4.37
CA ARG A 40 23.27 27.50 5.18
C ARG A 40 22.29 26.37 4.90
N LYS A 41 22.12 26.03 3.62
CA LYS A 41 21.27 24.90 3.23
C LYS A 41 21.81 23.59 3.80
N ALA A 42 23.11 23.34 3.67
CA ALA A 42 23.75 22.14 4.23
C ALA A 42 23.67 22.10 5.76
N GLU A 43 23.85 23.23 6.46
CA GLU A 43 23.69 23.33 7.92
C GLU A 43 22.27 23.00 8.37
N LYS A 44 21.26 23.53 7.66
CA LYS A 44 19.85 23.23 7.93
C LYS A 44 19.54 21.76 7.69
N GLU A 45 19.94 21.20 6.56
CA GLU A 45 19.70 19.78 6.22
C GLU A 45 20.39 18.84 7.21
N ALA A 46 21.61 19.17 7.65
CA ALA A 46 22.31 18.39 8.67
C ALA A 46 21.58 18.42 10.02
N MET A 47 21.09 19.59 10.45
CA MET A 47 20.31 19.72 11.69
C MET A 47 18.96 18.99 11.60
N GLU A 48 18.26 19.09 10.46
CA GLU A 48 17.01 18.37 10.21
C GLU A 48 17.21 16.85 10.26
N SER A 49 18.29 16.34 9.67
CA SER A 49 18.66 14.92 9.73
C SER A 49 18.95 14.44 11.16
N GLN A 50 19.74 15.20 11.92
CA GLN A 50 20.02 14.88 13.34
C GLN A 50 18.74 14.90 14.18
N LEU A 51 17.86 15.87 13.93
CA LEU A 51 16.60 15.99 14.65
C LEU A 51 15.67 14.80 14.33
N ALA A 52 15.58 14.41 13.06
CA ALA A 52 14.84 13.21 12.64
C ALA A 52 15.36 11.95 13.33
N GLU A 53 16.69 11.78 13.42
CA GLU A 53 17.31 10.66 14.13
C GLU A 53 16.94 10.65 15.62
N LEU A 54 17.06 11.79 16.31
CA LEU A 54 16.72 11.88 17.74
C LEU A 54 15.23 11.62 18.00
N ARG A 55 14.34 12.11 17.12
CA ARG A 55 12.90 11.84 17.19
C ARG A 55 12.59 10.35 17.03
N ALA A 56 13.20 9.69 16.04
CA ALA A 56 13.01 8.26 15.82
C ALA A 56 13.47 7.44 17.04
N GLN A 57 14.59 7.80 17.66
CA GLN A 57 15.06 7.14 18.88
C GLN A 57 14.13 7.34 20.09
N LEU A 58 13.45 8.49 20.16
CA LEU A 58 12.50 8.80 21.23
C LEU A 58 11.18 8.04 21.03
N GLU A 59 10.66 8.02 19.80
CA GLU A 59 9.48 7.27 19.40
C GLU A 59 9.67 5.76 19.63
N GLU A 60 10.84 5.21 19.26
CA GLU A 60 11.20 3.82 19.54
C GLU A 60 11.13 3.50 21.04
N TYR A 61 11.67 4.37 21.89
CA TYR A 61 11.66 4.17 23.34
C TYR A 61 10.25 4.24 23.93
N GLU A 62 9.43 5.18 23.47
CA GLU A 62 8.04 5.34 23.91
C GLU A 62 7.18 4.14 23.47
N ALA A 63 7.30 3.70 22.22
CA ALA A 63 6.61 2.52 21.70
C ALA A 63 6.94 1.25 22.50
N LEU A 64 8.22 1.05 22.86
CA LEU A 64 8.63 -0.05 23.73
C LEU A 64 8.03 0.08 25.14
N LYS A 65 8.10 1.27 25.75
CA LYS A 65 7.62 1.51 27.13
C LYS A 65 6.10 1.38 27.26
N GLU A 66 5.36 1.75 26.22
CA GLU A 66 3.90 1.62 26.15
C GLU A 66 3.44 0.20 25.79
N GLY A 67 4.38 -0.73 25.52
CA GLY A 67 4.06 -2.11 25.17
C GLY A 67 3.43 -2.26 23.78
N GLN A 68 3.60 -1.27 22.90
CA GLN A 68 3.08 -1.30 21.53
C GLN A 68 3.80 -2.36 20.67
N GLN A 69 4.99 -2.80 21.09
CA GLN A 69 5.77 -3.85 20.43
C GLN A 69 5.77 -5.16 21.23
N ALA A 70 4.85 -6.07 20.90
CA ALA A 70 4.73 -7.37 21.56
C ALA A 70 5.76 -8.42 21.09
N VAL A 71 6.37 -8.21 19.92
CA VAL A 71 7.32 -9.14 19.28
C VAL A 71 8.52 -8.37 18.75
N LEU A 72 9.72 -8.89 19.02
CA LEU A 72 10.99 -8.39 18.48
C LEU A 72 11.50 -9.39 17.43
N GLU A 73 11.67 -8.94 16.20
CA GLU A 73 12.32 -9.73 15.13
C GLU A 73 13.83 -9.48 15.14
N LEU A 74 14.60 -10.54 14.93
CA LEU A 74 16.07 -10.52 14.92
C LEU A 74 16.57 -11.02 13.58
N ASP A 75 17.35 -10.20 12.87
CA ASP A 75 17.96 -10.58 11.60
C ASP A 75 19.26 -11.37 11.76
N SER A 76 19.90 -11.29 12.93
CA SER A 76 21.17 -11.95 13.21
C SER A 76 21.40 -12.19 14.71
N LEU A 77 22.34 -13.07 15.03
CA LEU A 77 22.71 -13.36 16.42
C LEU A 77 23.42 -12.16 17.08
N GLU A 78 24.12 -11.33 16.31
CA GLU A 78 24.78 -10.11 16.76
C GLU A 78 23.80 -9.03 17.24
N ALA A 79 22.54 -9.08 16.76
CA ALA A 79 21.49 -8.16 17.21
C ALA A 79 20.87 -8.56 18.57
N LEU A 80 21.12 -9.78 19.05
CA LEU A 80 20.55 -10.32 20.30
C LEU A 80 20.80 -9.42 21.52
N PRO A 81 22.02 -8.88 21.77
CA PRO A 81 22.26 -8.04 22.93
C PRO A 81 21.40 -6.77 22.96
N ARG A 82 21.19 -6.13 21.80
CA ARG A 82 20.31 -4.95 21.70
C ARG A 82 18.86 -5.33 21.97
N ALA A 83 18.40 -6.47 21.46
CA ALA A 83 17.04 -6.95 21.72
C ALA A 83 16.80 -7.26 23.19
N LEU A 84 17.79 -7.77 23.95
CA LEU A 84 17.65 -7.94 25.40
C LEU A 84 17.41 -6.61 26.13
N ILE A 85 18.07 -5.53 25.70
CA ILE A 85 17.86 -4.19 26.26
C ILE A 85 16.45 -3.70 25.92
N LYS A 86 16.02 -3.82 24.67
CA LYS A 86 14.66 -3.44 24.22
C LYS A 86 13.60 -4.22 25.00
N ALA A 87 13.76 -5.53 25.15
CA ALA A 87 12.86 -6.39 25.89
C ALA A 87 12.78 -6.03 27.38
N ARG A 88 13.90 -5.63 28.01
CA ARG A 88 13.88 -5.13 29.39
C ARG A 88 12.99 -3.88 29.50
N ILE A 89 13.14 -2.93 28.58
CA ILE A 89 12.35 -1.69 28.55
C ILE A 89 10.87 -2.02 28.36
N ALA A 90 10.54 -2.90 27.40
CA ALA A 90 9.17 -3.34 27.14
C ALA A 90 8.54 -4.10 28.32
N ALA A 91 9.35 -4.83 29.10
CA ALA A 91 8.92 -5.48 30.33
C ALA A 91 8.77 -4.49 31.52
N GLY A 92 9.01 -3.18 31.32
CA GLY A 92 8.92 -2.15 32.35
C GLY A 92 9.99 -2.25 33.43
N LEU A 93 11.06 -3.03 33.21
CA LEU A 93 12.10 -3.26 34.22
C LEU A 93 13.16 -2.18 34.17
N THR A 94 13.55 -1.64 35.32
CA THR A 94 14.75 -0.81 35.42
C THR A 94 16.01 -1.69 35.43
N GLN A 95 17.18 -1.08 35.21
CA GLN A 95 18.47 -1.78 35.33
C GLN A 95 18.69 -2.33 36.74
N LYS A 96 18.14 -1.65 37.76
CA LYS A 96 18.13 -2.10 39.16
C LYS A 96 17.26 -3.33 39.34
N ASP A 97 16.04 -3.33 38.79
CA ASP A 97 15.13 -4.48 38.91
C ASP A 97 15.71 -5.73 38.23
N LEU A 98 16.33 -5.57 37.06
CA LEU A 98 17.01 -6.67 36.38
C LEU A 98 18.20 -7.20 37.20
N ALA A 99 18.96 -6.30 37.83
CA ALA A 99 20.08 -6.68 38.69
C ALA A 99 19.59 -7.48 39.91
N GLU A 100 18.51 -7.04 40.56
CA GLU A 100 17.89 -7.76 41.69
C GLU A 100 17.42 -9.16 41.29
N ARG A 101 16.76 -9.30 40.13
CA ARG A 101 16.33 -10.62 39.61
C ARG A 101 17.50 -11.57 39.32
N LEU A 102 18.64 -11.03 38.92
CA LEU A 102 19.85 -11.80 38.61
C LEU A 102 20.79 -12.00 39.80
N GLY A 103 20.48 -11.40 40.97
CA GLY A 103 21.38 -11.39 42.12
C GLY A 103 22.69 -10.64 41.88
N LEU A 104 22.68 -9.64 40.99
CA LEU A 104 23.83 -8.84 40.60
C LEU A 104 23.74 -7.41 41.17
N LYS A 105 24.86 -6.69 41.12
CA LYS A 105 24.88 -5.25 41.41
C LYS A 105 24.39 -4.47 40.19
N GLU A 106 23.62 -3.41 40.40
CA GLU A 106 23.12 -2.53 39.32
C GLU A 106 24.23 -2.04 38.38
N GLN A 107 25.40 -1.68 38.93
CA GLN A 107 26.57 -1.24 38.17
C GLN A 107 27.04 -2.27 37.12
N GLN A 108 26.81 -3.57 37.37
CA GLN A 108 27.18 -4.62 36.45
C GLN A 108 26.22 -4.69 35.26
N ILE A 109 24.92 -4.50 35.48
CA ILE A 109 23.91 -4.40 34.41
C ILE A 109 24.14 -3.14 33.59
N GLN A 110 24.44 -2.00 34.24
CA GLN A 110 24.80 -0.76 33.55
C GLN A 110 25.97 -0.97 32.59
N ARG A 111 27.06 -1.61 33.05
CA ARG A 111 28.23 -1.93 32.21
C ARG A 111 27.90 -2.88 31.06
N TYR A 112 27.06 -3.88 31.30
CA TYR A 112 26.62 -4.79 30.25
C TYR A 112 25.80 -4.04 29.19
N GLU A 113 24.80 -3.25 29.56
CA GLU A 113 23.98 -2.54 28.57
C GLU A 113 24.74 -1.43 27.85
N GLU A 114 25.69 -0.78 28.52
CA GLU A 114 26.58 0.22 27.92
C GLU A 114 27.43 -0.39 26.80
N THR A 115 27.98 -1.58 27.04
CA THR A 115 28.82 -2.31 26.07
C THR A 115 28.04 -3.32 25.23
N GLU A 116 26.70 -3.26 25.23
CA GLU A 116 25.83 -4.19 24.48
C GLU A 116 26.20 -5.66 24.72
N TYR A 117 26.45 -5.99 25.99
CA TYR A 117 26.83 -7.30 26.49
C TYR A 117 28.06 -7.93 25.79
N THR A 118 28.91 -7.14 25.13
CA THR A 118 30.08 -7.66 24.37
C THR A 118 30.99 -8.55 25.23
N SER A 119 31.12 -8.26 26.54
CA SER A 119 31.94 -9.04 27.48
C SER A 119 31.16 -10.12 28.25
N ALA A 120 29.86 -10.29 28.00
CA ALA A 120 29.04 -11.27 28.70
C ALA A 120 29.19 -12.66 28.07
N SER A 121 29.22 -13.71 28.88
CA SER A 121 29.18 -15.08 28.36
C SER A 121 27.79 -15.39 27.79
N PHE A 122 27.71 -16.34 26.85
CA PHE A 122 26.43 -16.82 26.35
C PHE A 122 25.50 -17.31 27.48
N ALA A 123 26.05 -18.02 28.48
CA ALA A 123 25.30 -18.43 29.67
C ALA A 123 24.67 -17.22 30.39
N ARG A 124 25.38 -16.09 30.49
CA ARG A 124 24.87 -14.86 31.08
C ARG A 124 23.73 -14.26 30.25
N LEU A 125 23.83 -14.28 28.92
CA LEU A 125 22.75 -13.81 28.04
C LEU A 125 21.46 -14.63 28.22
N VAL A 126 21.59 -15.95 28.38
CA VAL A 126 20.47 -16.86 28.66
C VAL A 126 19.87 -16.61 30.05
N GLU A 127 20.69 -16.34 31.07
CA GLU A 127 20.19 -15.95 32.39
C GLU A 127 19.41 -14.63 32.33
N VAL A 128 19.94 -13.64 31.62
CA VAL A 128 19.30 -12.33 31.43
C VAL A 128 17.97 -12.48 30.70
N SER A 129 17.90 -13.26 29.61
CA SER A 129 16.66 -13.47 28.87
C SER A 129 15.57 -14.12 29.72
N ARG A 130 15.93 -15.11 30.55
CA ARG A 130 15.02 -15.74 31.53
C ARG A 130 14.57 -14.77 32.61
N ALA A 131 15.47 -13.94 33.14
CA ALA A 131 15.14 -12.96 34.18
C ALA A 131 14.19 -11.86 33.68
N ILE A 132 14.29 -11.49 32.40
CA ILE A 132 13.35 -10.58 31.74
C ILE A 132 12.01 -11.28 31.48
N GLY A 133 12.01 -12.59 31.22
CA GLY A 133 10.82 -13.38 30.91
C GLY A 133 10.55 -13.53 29.42
N ILE A 134 11.59 -13.42 28.59
CA ILE A 134 11.49 -13.49 27.13
C ILE A 134 11.27 -14.95 26.72
N GLN A 135 10.27 -15.20 25.87
CA GLN A 135 10.15 -16.45 25.15
C GLN A 135 10.76 -16.30 23.77
N MET A 136 11.85 -17.02 23.50
CA MET A 136 12.49 -17.05 22.18
C MET A 136 11.98 -18.25 21.40
N ARG A 137 11.53 -18.02 20.16
CA ARG A 137 11.31 -19.05 19.15
C ARG A 137 12.23 -18.72 17.99
N GLU A 138 13.10 -19.66 17.64
CA GLU A 138 14.11 -19.44 16.59
C GLU A 138 13.78 -20.29 15.35
N GLU A 139 13.92 -19.69 14.18
CA GLU A 139 13.95 -20.36 12.88
C GLU A 139 15.38 -20.22 12.33
N ILE A 140 16.12 -21.33 12.28
CA ILE A 140 17.51 -21.34 11.79
C ILE A 140 17.51 -21.70 10.31
N LEU A 141 17.98 -20.77 9.48
CA LEU A 141 18.14 -21.00 8.05
C LEU A 141 19.46 -21.71 7.76
N LEU A 142 19.39 -22.76 6.95
CA LEU A 142 20.55 -23.51 6.50
C LEU A 142 21.12 -22.88 5.21
N PRO A 143 22.44 -22.93 4.98
CA PRO A 143 23.11 -22.21 3.89
C PRO A 143 22.71 -22.65 2.46
N LYS A 144 21.90 -23.70 2.28
CA LYS A 144 21.46 -24.18 0.95
C LYS A 144 20.09 -23.61 0.57
N ILE A 145 19.93 -22.29 0.64
CA ILE A 145 18.71 -21.63 0.18
C ILE A 145 19.04 -20.88 -1.10
N SER A 146 18.46 -21.32 -2.22
CA SER A 146 18.63 -20.69 -3.52
C SER A 146 17.50 -19.68 -3.76
N PRO A 147 17.79 -18.41 -4.09
CA PRO A 147 16.78 -17.45 -4.54
C PRO A 147 15.96 -17.97 -5.73
N ALA A 148 16.60 -18.73 -6.63
CA ALA A 148 15.93 -19.31 -7.80
C ALA A 148 14.90 -20.38 -7.40
N ASP A 149 15.20 -21.18 -6.36
CA ASP A 149 14.25 -22.16 -5.84
C ASP A 149 13.05 -21.47 -5.20
N LEU A 150 13.27 -20.40 -4.42
CA LEU A 150 12.19 -19.60 -3.86
C LEU A 150 11.31 -18.99 -4.97
N LEU A 151 11.91 -18.34 -5.97
CA LEU A 151 11.20 -17.77 -7.13
C LEU A 151 10.35 -18.82 -7.88
N SER A 152 10.92 -20.00 -8.12
CA SER A 152 10.23 -21.13 -8.76
C SER A 152 9.00 -21.57 -7.94
N ARG A 153 9.14 -21.66 -6.62
CA ARG A 153 8.04 -22.05 -5.73
C ARG A 153 6.94 -21.01 -5.64
N LEU A 154 7.30 -19.72 -5.58
CA LEU A 154 6.31 -18.64 -5.60
C LEU A 154 5.55 -18.61 -6.93
N SER A 155 6.24 -18.85 -8.05
CA SER A 155 5.61 -18.99 -9.36
C SER A 155 4.64 -20.17 -9.42
N GLN A 156 5.00 -21.32 -8.83
CA GLN A 156 4.10 -22.48 -8.69
C GLN A 156 2.89 -22.21 -7.79
N ALA A 157 3.02 -21.29 -6.83
CA ALA A 157 1.93 -20.83 -5.98
C ALA A 157 1.00 -19.81 -6.69
N GLY A 158 1.30 -19.42 -7.93
CA GLY A 158 0.54 -18.44 -8.70
C GLY A 158 1.00 -16.99 -8.54
N ILE A 159 2.11 -16.73 -7.84
CA ILE A 159 2.64 -15.37 -7.72
C ILE A 159 3.46 -15.05 -8.96
N ASP A 160 3.07 -14.00 -9.69
CA ASP A 160 3.75 -13.60 -10.92
C ASP A 160 5.19 -13.13 -10.63
N ARG A 161 6.12 -13.45 -11.53
CA ARG A 161 7.53 -13.09 -11.38
C ARG A 161 7.73 -11.58 -11.30
N ASP A 162 6.99 -10.80 -12.10
CA ASP A 162 7.09 -9.35 -12.07
C ASP A 162 6.55 -8.79 -10.74
N LEU A 163 5.52 -9.43 -10.16
CA LEU A 163 5.03 -9.04 -8.84
C LEU A 163 6.10 -9.28 -7.76
N ILE A 164 6.74 -10.46 -7.79
CA ILE A 164 7.79 -10.82 -6.82
C ILE A 164 8.95 -9.82 -6.89
N LEU A 165 9.46 -9.57 -8.09
CA LEU A 165 10.61 -8.71 -8.31
C LEU A 165 10.29 -7.24 -7.99
N ASN A 166 9.12 -6.75 -8.40
CA ASN A 166 8.75 -5.35 -8.21
C ASN A 166 8.25 -5.03 -6.80
N ARG A 167 7.69 -6.01 -6.07
CA ARG A 167 7.00 -5.75 -4.78
C ARG A 167 7.61 -6.42 -3.57
N PHE A 168 8.34 -7.53 -3.71
CA PHE A 168 8.86 -8.28 -2.56
C PHE A 168 10.38 -8.21 -2.41
N PHE A 169 11.17 -8.19 -3.49
CA PHE A 169 12.64 -8.21 -3.43
C PHE A 169 13.25 -6.84 -3.13
N PRO A 170 13.71 -6.49 -1.92
CA PRO A 170 14.13 -5.10 -1.60
C PRO A 170 15.16 -4.56 -2.60
N ALA A 171 15.08 -3.26 -2.91
CA ALA A 171 16.10 -2.63 -3.75
C ALA A 171 17.46 -2.80 -3.06
N LEU A 172 18.43 -3.38 -3.77
CA LEU A 172 19.77 -3.61 -3.22
C LEU A 172 20.39 -2.26 -2.84
N SER A 173 20.67 -2.09 -1.54
CA SER A 173 21.38 -0.91 -1.04
C SER A 173 22.80 -0.88 -1.61
N ALA A 174 23.44 0.29 -1.63
CA ALA A 174 24.85 0.38 -2.03
C ALA A 174 25.76 -0.52 -1.16
N ASP A 175 25.40 -0.71 0.12
CA ASP A 175 26.08 -1.61 1.04
C ASP A 175 25.87 -3.09 0.70
N ASP A 176 24.68 -3.47 0.22
CA ASP A 176 24.35 -4.86 -0.16
C ASP A 176 25.14 -5.33 -1.39
N ARG A 177 25.69 -4.40 -2.20
CA ARG A 177 26.50 -4.70 -3.40
C ARG A 177 27.95 -5.06 -3.08
N ASN A 178 28.43 -4.75 -1.88
CA ASN A 178 29.84 -4.92 -1.50
C ASN A 178 30.13 -6.23 -0.74
N GLU A 179 29.10 -6.98 -0.33
CA GLU A 179 29.26 -8.25 0.38
C GLU A 179 28.70 -9.41 -0.46
N GLY A 180 29.46 -10.50 -0.63
CA GLY A 180 29.12 -11.64 -1.51
C GLY A 180 27.92 -12.50 -1.08
N GLU A 181 28.11 -13.81 -0.89
CA GLU A 181 27.02 -14.78 -0.57
C GLU A 181 26.17 -14.39 0.67
N THR A 182 26.74 -13.67 1.63
CA THR A 182 26.05 -13.15 2.83
C THR A 182 24.91 -12.17 2.48
N SER A 183 25.09 -11.35 1.44
CA SER A 183 24.07 -10.42 0.93
C SER A 183 22.87 -11.15 0.31
N THR A 184 23.12 -12.29 -0.35
CA THR A 184 22.06 -13.06 -1.00
C THR A 184 21.12 -13.73 0.01
N ASN A 185 21.66 -14.27 1.10
CA ASN A 185 20.84 -14.87 2.16
C ASN A 185 20.03 -13.81 2.93
N GLY A 186 20.61 -12.63 3.19
CA GLY A 186 19.89 -11.50 3.78
C GLY A 186 18.73 -11.02 2.91
N LEU A 187 18.94 -10.94 1.58
CA LEU A 187 17.90 -10.60 0.61
C LEU A 187 16.73 -11.59 0.62
N VAL A 188 17.05 -12.89 0.64
CA VAL A 188 16.06 -13.97 0.71
C VAL A 188 15.26 -13.91 2.02
N LEU A 189 15.92 -13.62 3.15
CA LEU A 189 15.25 -13.50 4.43
C LEU A 189 14.28 -12.31 4.47
N ARG A 190 14.72 -11.13 4.03
CA ARG A 190 13.84 -9.94 3.95
C ARG A 190 12.63 -10.19 3.04
N THR A 191 12.86 -10.83 1.90
CA THR A 191 11.78 -11.25 0.98
C THR A 191 10.85 -12.24 1.67
N ALA A 192 11.39 -13.21 2.42
CA ALA A 192 10.61 -14.16 3.17
C ALA A 192 9.76 -13.48 4.25
N THR A 193 10.30 -12.56 5.04
CA THR A 193 9.54 -11.79 6.05
C THR A 193 8.36 -11.06 5.42
N ALA A 194 8.56 -10.40 4.28
CA ALA A 194 7.49 -9.76 3.52
C ALA A 194 6.42 -10.77 3.04
N LEU A 195 6.83 -11.93 2.52
CA LEU A 195 5.91 -13.01 2.11
C LEU A 195 5.14 -13.60 3.28
N ARG A 196 5.76 -13.74 4.45
CA ARG A 196 5.09 -14.18 5.69
C ARG A 196 4.00 -13.20 6.10
N ARG A 197 4.28 -11.88 6.05
CA ARG A 197 3.30 -10.84 6.36
C ARG A 197 2.09 -10.91 5.42
N VAL A 198 2.32 -11.01 4.11
CA VAL A 198 1.24 -10.98 3.11
C VAL A 198 0.46 -12.30 3.04
N PHE A 199 1.15 -13.44 2.95
CA PHE A 199 0.53 -14.74 2.65
C PHE A 199 0.36 -15.64 3.87
N GLY A 200 0.91 -15.27 5.03
CA GLY A 200 0.82 -16.05 6.26
C GLY A 200 1.62 -17.36 6.26
N TRP A 201 2.48 -17.58 5.26
CA TRP A 201 3.38 -18.74 5.21
C TRP A 201 4.44 -18.68 6.32
N SER A 202 4.93 -19.83 6.77
CA SER A 202 6.11 -19.88 7.66
C SER A 202 7.41 -19.93 6.84
N LEU A 203 8.57 -19.69 7.47
CA LEU A 203 9.86 -19.93 6.81
C LEU A 203 10.02 -21.41 6.42
N ALA A 204 9.51 -22.33 7.25
CA ALA A 204 9.51 -23.75 6.93
C ALA A 204 8.68 -24.04 5.68
N ASP A 205 7.52 -23.40 5.49
CA ASP A 205 6.74 -23.54 4.26
C ASP A 205 7.53 -22.98 3.08
N LEU A 206 8.09 -21.78 3.19
CA LEU A 206 8.86 -21.07 2.15
C LEU A 206 10.18 -21.72 1.72
N PHE A 207 10.71 -22.63 2.53
CA PHE A 207 11.94 -23.39 2.20
C PHE A 207 11.80 -24.91 2.23
N SER A 208 10.58 -25.44 2.35
CA SER A 208 10.32 -26.89 2.23
C SER A 208 10.18 -27.36 0.77
N SER A 209 10.03 -28.67 0.58
CA SER A 209 9.67 -29.27 -0.71
C SER A 209 8.16 -29.35 -0.95
N LYS A 210 7.32 -28.96 0.01
CA LYS A 210 5.85 -29.06 -0.10
C LYS A 210 5.30 -27.91 -0.96
N PRO A 211 4.24 -28.10 -1.77
CA PRO A 211 3.60 -26.99 -2.46
C PRO A 211 3.06 -25.93 -1.48
N LEU A 212 3.27 -24.65 -1.77
CA LEU A 212 2.70 -23.55 -0.99
C LEU A 212 1.18 -23.50 -1.19
N GLN A 213 0.43 -23.30 -0.11
CA GLN A 213 -1.03 -23.21 -0.13
C GLN A 213 -1.46 -21.82 0.28
N LEU A 214 -2.20 -21.13 -0.59
CA LEU A 214 -2.77 -19.81 -0.29
C LEU A 214 -3.94 -19.98 0.69
N ASN A 215 -3.92 -19.19 1.77
CA ASN A 215 -5.06 -19.08 2.66
C ASN A 215 -6.02 -18.01 2.13
N LEU A 216 -7.17 -18.43 1.59
CA LEU A 216 -8.19 -17.53 1.06
C LEU A 216 -9.30 -17.22 2.08
N ALA A 217 -9.26 -17.82 3.28
CA ALA A 217 -10.29 -17.60 4.30
C ALA A 217 -10.53 -16.11 4.64
N PRO A 218 -9.49 -15.24 4.73
CA PRO A 218 -9.69 -13.81 5.01
C PRO A 218 -10.45 -13.07 3.91
N LEU A 219 -10.46 -13.56 2.68
CA LEU A 219 -11.17 -12.91 1.58
C LEU A 219 -12.70 -13.11 1.69
N GLY A 220 -13.16 -14.05 2.52
CA GLY A 220 -14.56 -14.46 2.62
C GLY A 220 -14.97 -15.39 1.47
N ALA A 221 -16.28 -15.51 1.24
CA ALA A 221 -16.84 -16.29 0.13
C ALA A 221 -16.66 -15.55 -1.22
N VAL A 222 -15.42 -15.27 -1.60
CA VAL A 222 -15.12 -14.72 -2.94
C VAL A 222 -15.23 -15.85 -3.94
N HIS A 223 -16.35 -15.89 -4.65
CA HIS A 223 -16.53 -16.80 -5.77
C HIS A 223 -15.93 -16.17 -7.03
N PHE A 224 -14.63 -16.41 -7.27
CA PHE A 224 -14.03 -16.10 -8.57
C PHE A 224 -14.55 -17.07 -9.63
N LYS A 225 -15.10 -16.56 -10.73
CA LYS A 225 -15.67 -17.35 -11.82
C LYS A 225 -14.64 -17.50 -12.95
N VAL A 226 -13.49 -18.10 -12.65
CA VAL A 226 -12.39 -18.20 -13.61
C VAL A 226 -12.51 -19.45 -14.49
N THR A 227 -12.36 -19.29 -15.81
CA THR A 227 -12.45 -20.36 -16.82
C THR A 227 -11.21 -21.27 -16.88
N ALA A 228 -10.07 -20.86 -16.32
CA ALA A 228 -8.83 -21.65 -16.29
C ALA A 228 -8.16 -21.66 -14.90
N LYS A 229 -7.83 -22.86 -14.40
CA LYS A 229 -7.25 -23.09 -13.06
C LYS A 229 -5.95 -22.32 -12.80
N ALA A 230 -5.09 -22.16 -13.81
CA ALA A 230 -3.82 -21.43 -13.67
C ALA A 230 -4.03 -19.90 -13.54
N ASN A 231 -5.02 -19.35 -14.26
CA ASN A 231 -5.41 -17.94 -14.10
C ASN A 231 -6.08 -17.72 -12.74
N GLN A 232 -6.82 -18.72 -12.25
CA GLN A 232 -7.44 -18.66 -10.93
C GLN A 232 -6.41 -18.58 -9.80
N GLN A 233 -5.34 -19.37 -9.85
CA GLN A 233 -4.27 -19.29 -8.84
C GLN A 233 -3.57 -17.92 -8.85
N ARG A 234 -3.31 -17.35 -10.03
CA ARG A 234 -2.73 -16.01 -10.16
C ARG A 234 -3.64 -14.91 -9.63
N LEU A 235 -4.92 -14.96 -9.98
CA LEU A 235 -5.93 -14.03 -9.47
C LEU A 235 -6.03 -14.11 -7.95
N ASN A 236 -6.10 -15.32 -7.39
CA ASN A 236 -6.16 -15.55 -5.95
C ASN A 236 -4.93 -14.97 -5.24
N ALA A 237 -3.72 -15.26 -5.74
CA ALA A 237 -2.48 -14.77 -5.15
C ALA A 237 -2.43 -13.23 -5.15
N TYR A 238 -2.76 -12.60 -6.28
CA TYR A 238 -2.81 -11.15 -6.37
C TYR A 238 -3.89 -10.53 -5.47
N THR A 239 -5.05 -11.19 -5.36
CA THR A 239 -6.15 -10.71 -4.51
C THR A 239 -5.77 -10.76 -3.04
N VAL A 240 -5.06 -11.81 -2.58
CA VAL A 240 -4.53 -11.86 -1.21
C VAL A 240 -3.56 -10.69 -0.96
N TYR A 241 -2.65 -10.42 -1.91
CA TYR A 241 -1.72 -9.30 -1.82
C TYR A 241 -2.45 -7.94 -1.77
N ALA A 242 -3.39 -7.70 -2.68
CA ALA A 242 -4.15 -6.45 -2.72
C ALA A 242 -5.02 -6.26 -1.47
N HIS A 243 -5.64 -7.33 -0.98
CA HIS A 243 -6.42 -7.30 0.25
C HIS A 243 -5.54 -6.97 1.46
N PHE A 244 -4.37 -7.59 1.58
CA PHE A 244 -3.41 -7.25 2.65
C PHE A 244 -3.06 -5.75 2.64
N LEU A 245 -2.72 -5.19 1.47
CA LEU A 245 -2.46 -3.76 1.35
C LEU A 245 -3.68 -2.90 1.70
N ALA A 246 -4.88 -3.33 1.30
CA ALA A 246 -6.13 -2.64 1.62
C ALA A 246 -6.37 -2.61 3.15
N LEU A 247 -6.02 -3.68 3.88
CA LEU A 247 -6.06 -3.70 5.34
C LEU A 247 -5.07 -2.70 5.96
N LEU A 248 -3.83 -2.61 5.44
CA LEU A 248 -2.87 -1.60 5.88
C LEU A 248 -3.39 -0.17 5.64
N VAL A 249 -4.01 0.06 4.48
CA VAL A 249 -4.64 1.35 4.16
C VAL A 249 -5.79 1.66 5.10
N LEU A 250 -6.61 0.67 5.47
CA LEU A 250 -7.64 0.85 6.50
C LEU A 250 -7.00 1.21 7.84
N GLU A 251 -5.98 0.51 8.30
CA GLU A 251 -5.28 0.78 9.55
C GLU A 251 -4.72 2.22 9.61
N THR A 252 -4.02 2.65 8.56
CA THR A 252 -3.47 4.01 8.44
C THR A 252 -4.52 5.11 8.30
N THR A 253 -5.78 4.75 8.09
CA THR A 253 -6.93 5.68 7.96
C THR A 253 -8.00 5.43 9.01
N ALA A 254 -7.64 4.84 10.16
CA ALA A 254 -8.56 4.53 11.26
C ALA A 254 -9.43 5.71 11.73
N ASN A 255 -8.92 6.93 11.62
CA ASN A 255 -9.59 8.16 12.07
C ASN A 255 -10.49 8.81 11.00
N LEU A 256 -10.59 8.22 9.80
CA LEU A 256 -11.36 8.80 8.70
C LEU A 256 -12.86 8.70 9.01
N PRO A 257 -13.62 9.82 9.00
CA PRO A 257 -15.03 9.81 9.35
C PRO A 257 -15.86 9.12 8.26
N MET A 258 -16.68 8.16 8.65
CA MET A 258 -17.60 7.47 7.73
C MET A 258 -18.85 8.30 7.50
N GLN A 259 -19.26 8.44 6.23
CA GLN A 259 -20.50 9.09 5.83
C GLN A 259 -21.41 8.09 5.11
N PRO A 260 -22.74 8.30 5.13
CA PRO A 260 -23.66 7.54 4.29
C PRO A 260 -23.30 7.68 2.80
N ILE A 261 -23.28 6.57 2.07
CA ILE A 261 -22.95 6.55 0.64
C ILE A 261 -24.26 6.61 -0.16
N PRO A 262 -24.47 7.64 -1.01
CA PRO A 262 -25.69 7.73 -1.80
C PRO A 262 -25.77 6.63 -2.87
N THR A 263 -26.95 6.02 -3.02
CA THR A 263 -27.23 5.00 -4.05
C THR A 263 -27.86 5.59 -5.31
N ASN A 264 -28.27 6.86 -5.27
CA ASN A 264 -28.82 7.57 -6.42
C ASN A 264 -27.68 8.24 -7.22
N PRO A 265 -27.48 7.87 -8.51
CA PRO A 265 -26.39 8.42 -9.31
C PRO A 265 -26.51 9.94 -9.52
N LYS A 266 -27.72 10.50 -9.53
CA LYS A 266 -27.91 11.95 -9.68
C LYS A 266 -27.38 12.71 -8.46
N GLU A 267 -27.69 12.22 -7.26
CA GLU A 267 -27.21 12.81 -6.00
C GLU A 267 -25.68 12.80 -5.93
N VAL A 268 -25.04 11.68 -6.31
CA VAL A 268 -23.56 11.60 -6.35
C VAL A 268 -22.99 12.62 -7.33
N ARG A 269 -23.53 12.70 -8.54
CA ARG A 269 -23.05 13.65 -9.55
C ARG A 269 -23.24 15.09 -9.11
N GLU A 270 -24.42 15.44 -8.59
CA GLU A 270 -24.73 16.77 -8.08
C GLU A 270 -23.81 17.15 -6.91
N ALA A 271 -23.54 16.23 -5.99
CA ALA A 271 -22.62 16.45 -4.88
C ALA A 271 -21.19 16.74 -5.36
N ILE A 272 -20.69 15.98 -6.34
CA ILE A 272 -19.36 16.21 -6.92
C ILE A 272 -19.31 17.57 -7.63
N CYS A 273 -20.25 17.85 -8.54
CA CYS A 273 -20.23 19.08 -9.32
C CYS A 273 -20.49 20.33 -8.48
N SER A 274 -21.36 20.26 -7.46
CA SER A 274 -21.60 21.41 -6.56
C SER A 274 -20.41 21.72 -5.66
N THR A 275 -19.65 20.69 -5.25
CA THR A 275 -18.50 20.86 -4.36
C THR A 275 -17.22 21.25 -5.12
N TYR A 276 -16.99 20.65 -6.29
CA TYR A 276 -15.72 20.75 -7.02
C TYR A 276 -15.85 21.40 -8.41
N GLY A 277 -17.04 21.84 -8.80
CA GLY A 277 -17.32 22.52 -10.08
C GLY A 277 -17.60 21.59 -11.25
N GLU A 278 -16.80 20.54 -11.43
CA GLU A 278 -16.93 19.60 -12.56
C GLU A 278 -16.67 18.15 -12.16
N LEU A 279 -17.16 17.22 -12.99
CA LEU A 279 -16.92 15.79 -12.83
C LEU A 279 -15.61 15.40 -13.52
N THR A 280 -14.56 15.22 -12.73
CA THR A 280 -13.27 14.66 -13.14
C THR A 280 -12.92 13.47 -12.25
N PHE A 281 -11.96 12.64 -12.67
CA PHE A 281 -11.44 11.56 -11.82
C PHE A 281 -10.94 12.09 -10.47
N SER A 282 -10.13 13.17 -10.48
CA SER A 282 -9.59 13.78 -9.26
C SER A 282 -10.68 14.27 -8.30
N ASN A 283 -11.71 14.94 -8.82
CA ASN A 283 -12.81 15.45 -7.99
C ASN A 283 -13.67 14.31 -7.43
N ALA A 284 -13.99 13.30 -8.24
CA ALA A 284 -14.71 12.12 -7.78
C ALA A 284 -13.92 11.33 -6.73
N LEU A 285 -12.61 11.20 -6.90
CA LEU A 285 -11.72 10.57 -5.94
C LEU A 285 -11.75 11.31 -4.59
N ARG A 286 -11.60 12.64 -4.60
CA ARG A 286 -11.67 13.45 -3.37
C ARG A 286 -13.03 13.36 -2.69
N TYR A 287 -14.12 13.30 -3.48
CA TYR A 287 -15.46 13.05 -2.96
C TYR A 287 -15.56 11.69 -2.25
N VAL A 288 -15.07 10.60 -2.88
CA VAL A 288 -15.06 9.25 -2.28
C VAL A 288 -14.27 9.21 -0.98
N TRP A 289 -13.11 9.87 -0.94
CA TRP A 289 -12.34 10.02 0.30
C TRP A 289 -13.09 10.78 1.40
N ASN A 290 -13.87 11.81 1.04
CA ASN A 290 -14.69 12.56 1.99
C ASN A 290 -15.89 11.76 2.52
N LEU A 291 -16.30 10.70 1.83
CA LEU A 291 -17.28 9.74 2.35
C LEU A 291 -16.69 8.77 3.38
N GLY A 292 -15.37 8.82 3.62
CA GLY A 292 -14.69 7.91 4.53
C GLY A 292 -14.16 6.64 3.85
N ILE A 293 -14.00 6.65 2.53
CA ILE A 293 -13.57 5.48 1.75
C ILE A 293 -12.17 5.74 1.19
N PRO A 294 -11.10 5.20 1.80
CA PRO A 294 -9.78 5.25 1.20
C PRO A 294 -9.73 4.49 -0.14
N VAL A 295 -8.93 5.00 -1.06
CA VAL A 295 -8.71 4.42 -2.38
C VAL A 295 -7.23 4.08 -2.54
N LEU A 296 -6.91 2.81 -2.77
CA LEU A 296 -5.57 2.28 -3.01
C LEU A 296 -5.34 2.05 -4.51
N PRO A 297 -4.46 2.82 -5.16
CA PRO A 297 -4.13 2.58 -6.55
C PRO A 297 -2.98 1.57 -6.70
N LEU A 298 -3.15 0.57 -7.56
CA LEU A 298 -2.13 -0.41 -7.92
C LEU A 298 -1.84 -0.34 -9.42
N LYS A 299 -0.60 -0.68 -9.81
CA LYS A 299 -0.10 -0.59 -11.20
C LYS A 299 0.46 -1.93 -11.73
N ASP A 300 0.25 -3.02 -10.99
CA ASP A 300 0.78 -4.33 -11.36
C ASP A 300 0.04 -4.95 -12.54
N ALA A 301 0.60 -5.98 -13.16
CA ALA A 301 -0.03 -6.70 -14.26
C ALA A 301 -1.23 -7.57 -13.83
N GLY A 302 -2.22 -7.74 -14.73
CA GLY A 302 -3.26 -8.80 -14.68
C GLY A 302 -4.27 -8.75 -13.54
N ALA A 303 -4.99 -9.85 -13.29
CA ALA A 303 -5.96 -10.05 -12.19
C ALA A 303 -7.30 -9.30 -12.30
N PHE A 304 -7.36 -8.04 -11.88
CA PHE A 304 -8.60 -7.26 -11.77
C PHE A 304 -8.38 -5.77 -12.06
N HIS A 305 -9.47 -5.06 -12.38
CA HIS A 305 -9.45 -3.60 -12.60
C HIS A 305 -9.90 -2.80 -11.37
N GLY A 306 -10.90 -3.31 -10.67
CA GLY A 306 -11.42 -2.77 -9.43
C GLY A 306 -11.62 -3.88 -8.42
N ALA A 307 -11.47 -3.53 -7.15
CA ALA A 307 -11.91 -4.37 -6.06
C ALA A 307 -12.38 -3.51 -4.89
N PHE A 308 -13.29 -4.07 -4.12
CA PHE A 308 -13.88 -3.45 -2.96
C PHE A 308 -13.89 -4.43 -1.79
N TRP A 309 -13.49 -3.93 -0.62
CA TRP A 309 -13.63 -4.63 0.64
C TRP A 309 -14.30 -3.74 1.68
N ARG A 310 -15.16 -4.35 2.48
CA ARG A 310 -15.64 -3.83 3.75
C ARG A 310 -15.17 -4.74 4.86
N VAL A 311 -14.49 -4.16 5.84
CA VAL A 311 -13.94 -4.86 7.01
C VAL A 311 -14.33 -4.10 8.26
N ASN A 312 -15.00 -4.77 9.19
CA ASN A 312 -15.56 -4.15 10.39
C ASN A 312 -16.38 -2.88 10.10
N GLY A 313 -17.17 -2.90 9.02
CA GLY A 313 -18.00 -1.77 8.57
C GLY A 313 -17.26 -0.66 7.82
N ARG A 314 -15.93 -0.74 7.68
CA ARG A 314 -15.13 0.25 6.95
C ARG A 314 -14.84 -0.20 5.53
N ASN A 315 -15.10 0.69 4.58
CA ASN A 315 -14.92 0.47 3.14
C ASN A 315 -13.51 0.83 2.69
N VAL A 316 -12.96 0.07 1.75
CA VAL A 316 -11.74 0.40 1.00
C VAL A 316 -11.93 -0.02 -0.45
N ILE A 317 -11.52 0.85 -1.37
CA ILE A 317 -11.54 0.59 -2.81
C ILE A 317 -10.10 0.42 -3.29
N VAL A 318 -9.85 -0.58 -4.11
CA VAL A 318 -8.60 -0.76 -4.85
C VAL A 318 -8.86 -0.52 -6.32
N LEU A 319 -8.11 0.40 -6.92
CA LEU A 319 -8.17 0.66 -8.35
C LEU A 319 -6.88 0.23 -9.02
N LYS A 320 -7.02 -0.43 -10.16
CA LYS A 320 -5.89 -0.94 -10.92
C LYS A 320 -6.19 -0.88 -12.40
N GLN A 321 -5.45 -0.05 -13.12
CA GLN A 321 -5.71 0.09 -14.54
C GLN A 321 -4.41 0.43 -15.28
N ARG A 322 -4.21 -0.22 -16.43
CA ARG A 322 -2.98 -0.05 -17.25
C ARG A 322 -3.03 1.18 -18.14
N THR A 323 -4.23 1.59 -18.53
CA THR A 323 -4.44 2.77 -19.36
C THR A 323 -4.39 4.03 -18.49
N GLN A 324 -3.87 5.11 -19.07
CA GLN A 324 -3.87 6.45 -18.47
C GLN A 324 -5.20 7.20 -18.71
N SER A 325 -6.21 6.55 -19.27
CA SER A 325 -7.54 7.13 -19.47
C SER A 325 -8.21 7.45 -18.12
N SER A 326 -8.30 8.75 -17.81
CA SER A 326 -9.01 9.23 -16.62
C SER A 326 -10.49 8.84 -16.62
N ASP A 327 -11.14 8.73 -17.79
CA ASP A 327 -12.53 8.29 -17.89
C ASP A 327 -12.73 6.83 -17.48
N ARG A 328 -11.77 5.95 -17.79
CA ARG A 328 -11.85 4.54 -17.37
C ARG A 328 -11.60 4.40 -15.87
N TRP A 329 -10.62 5.10 -15.33
CA TRP A 329 -10.39 5.18 -13.89
C TRP A 329 -11.59 5.74 -13.12
N LEU A 330 -12.24 6.78 -13.67
CA LEU A 330 -13.47 7.34 -13.10
C LEU A 330 -14.63 6.33 -13.16
N LEU A 331 -14.75 5.57 -14.24
CA LEU A 331 -15.79 4.53 -14.37
C LEU A 331 -15.58 3.44 -13.31
N ASP A 332 -14.36 2.92 -13.19
CA ASP A 332 -14.01 1.87 -12.22
C ASP A 332 -14.20 2.41 -10.77
N LEU A 333 -13.79 3.65 -10.46
CA LEU A 333 -14.04 4.26 -9.14
C LEU A 333 -15.54 4.34 -8.79
N LEU A 334 -16.37 4.80 -9.71
CA LEU A 334 -17.80 4.96 -9.49
C LEU A 334 -18.53 3.61 -9.46
N HIS A 335 -18.02 2.61 -10.18
CA HIS A 335 -18.48 1.23 -10.11
C HIS A 335 -18.27 0.70 -8.69
N GLU A 336 -17.05 0.80 -8.16
CA GLU A 336 -16.73 0.32 -6.82
C GLU A 336 -17.44 1.11 -5.71
N LEU A 337 -17.70 2.41 -5.94
CA LEU A 337 -18.53 3.21 -5.04
C LEU A 337 -19.95 2.64 -4.91
N TRP A 338 -20.53 2.11 -6.00
CA TRP A 338 -21.85 1.49 -5.95
C TRP A 338 -21.85 0.25 -5.07
N HIS A 339 -20.84 -0.63 -5.21
CA HIS A 339 -20.65 -1.80 -4.35
C HIS A 339 -20.49 -1.41 -2.89
N ALA A 340 -19.71 -0.34 -2.63
CA ALA A 340 -19.54 0.23 -1.31
C ALA A 340 -20.84 0.78 -0.70
N ALA A 341 -21.82 1.18 -1.52
CA ALA A 341 -23.12 1.66 -1.06
C ALA A 341 -24.10 0.53 -0.72
N GLN A 342 -23.86 -0.70 -1.18
CA GLN A 342 -24.77 -1.82 -1.00
C GLN A 342 -24.57 -2.52 0.36
N GLU A 343 -25.67 -2.98 0.95
CA GLU A 343 -25.75 -3.69 2.25
C GLU A 343 -24.91 -3.00 3.35
N PRO A 344 -25.15 -1.70 3.63
CA PRO A 344 -24.34 -0.92 4.57
C PRO A 344 -24.36 -1.48 6.00
N GLU A 345 -25.35 -2.29 6.34
CA GLU A 345 -25.48 -2.97 7.64
C GLU A 345 -24.52 -4.16 7.81
N ARG A 346 -23.96 -4.71 6.72
CA ARG A 346 -23.00 -5.82 6.81
C ARG A 346 -21.62 -5.29 7.20
N LEU A 347 -21.03 -5.89 8.24
CA LEU A 347 -19.67 -5.55 8.68
C LEU A 347 -18.59 -6.03 7.70
N GLU A 348 -18.84 -7.15 7.02
CA GLU A 348 -17.91 -7.77 6.08
C GLU A 348 -18.57 -7.89 4.69
N ARG A 349 -17.88 -7.43 3.65
CA ARG A 349 -18.31 -7.58 2.25
C ARG A 349 -17.09 -7.53 1.34
N THR A 350 -17.05 -8.39 0.32
CA THR A 350 -15.96 -8.43 -0.66
C THR A 350 -16.54 -8.51 -2.06
N ILE A 351 -16.07 -7.64 -2.95
CA ILE A 351 -16.32 -7.70 -4.39
C ILE A 351 -14.96 -7.55 -5.10
N VAL A 352 -14.63 -8.48 -5.99
CA VAL A 352 -13.38 -8.42 -6.78
C VAL A 352 -13.74 -8.74 -8.21
N GLU A 353 -13.62 -7.75 -9.10
CA GLU A 353 -13.95 -7.92 -10.51
C GLU A 353 -12.88 -8.74 -11.24
N GLU A 354 -13.22 -9.52 -12.26
CA GLU A 354 -12.21 -10.13 -13.14
C GLU A 354 -11.82 -9.17 -14.27
N GLY A 355 -10.52 -9.09 -14.59
CA GLY A 355 -10.00 -8.27 -15.69
C GLY A 355 -9.68 -9.08 -16.95
N ASP A 356 -10.34 -8.75 -18.08
CA ASP A 356 -9.74 -8.45 -19.40
C ASP A 356 -10.76 -8.43 -20.57
N ILE A 357 -12.02 -8.83 -20.37
CA ILE A 357 -13.03 -8.77 -21.46
C ILE A 357 -14.37 -8.24 -20.94
N ALA A 358 -14.87 -7.17 -21.56
CA ALA A 358 -16.21 -6.62 -21.30
C ALA A 358 -17.37 -7.64 -21.49
N GLN A 359 -17.10 -8.81 -22.08
CA GLN A 359 -18.02 -9.93 -22.22
C GLN A 359 -18.13 -10.78 -20.94
N ASP A 360 -17.07 -10.87 -20.13
CA ASP A 360 -17.06 -11.70 -18.91
C ASP A 360 -17.63 -10.97 -17.68
N ARG A 361 -17.72 -9.63 -17.73
CA ARG A 361 -18.37 -8.77 -16.71
C ARG A 361 -19.90 -8.97 -16.58
N GLN A 362 -20.53 -9.82 -17.40
CA GLN A 362 -21.97 -9.71 -17.72
C GLN A 362 -22.90 -10.76 -17.11
N ASP A 363 -22.42 -11.68 -16.27
CA ASP A 363 -23.30 -12.76 -15.81
C ASP A 363 -24.13 -12.43 -14.56
N SER A 364 -23.78 -11.40 -13.79
CA SER A 364 -24.56 -10.99 -12.61
C SER A 364 -25.35 -9.69 -12.86
N GLU A 365 -26.56 -9.60 -12.29
CA GLU A 365 -27.37 -8.38 -12.34
C GLU A 365 -26.78 -7.25 -11.49
N GLU A 366 -25.98 -7.59 -10.49
CA GLU A 366 -25.26 -6.68 -9.61
C GLU A 366 -24.22 -5.86 -10.40
N GLU A 367 -23.34 -6.54 -11.14
CA GLU A 367 -22.29 -5.94 -11.97
C GLU A 367 -22.87 -5.03 -13.07
N LYS A 368 -23.98 -5.46 -13.68
CA LYS A 368 -24.70 -4.63 -14.66
C LYS A 368 -25.25 -3.36 -14.02
N THR A 369 -25.69 -3.44 -12.76
CA THR A 369 -26.27 -2.30 -12.05
C THR A 369 -25.19 -1.31 -11.64
N ALA A 370 -24.07 -1.79 -11.11
CA ALA A 370 -22.89 -0.98 -10.79
C ALA A 370 -22.34 -0.24 -12.02
N THR A 371 -22.20 -0.94 -13.16
CA THR A 371 -21.78 -0.33 -14.42
C THR A 371 -22.79 0.74 -14.89
N LYS A 372 -24.09 0.44 -14.83
CA LYS A 372 -25.14 1.42 -15.21
C LYS A 372 -25.13 2.65 -14.31
N PHE A 373 -24.84 2.49 -13.02
CA PHE A 373 -24.71 3.58 -12.05
C PHE A 373 -23.55 4.51 -12.43
N ALA A 374 -22.36 3.95 -12.68
CA ALA A 374 -21.18 4.71 -13.09
C ALA A 374 -21.39 5.44 -14.43
N GLU A 375 -21.94 4.75 -15.43
CA GLU A 375 -22.27 5.34 -16.74
C GLU A 375 -23.31 6.47 -16.62
N HIS A 376 -24.28 6.34 -15.72
CA HIS A 376 -25.29 7.38 -15.49
C HIS A 376 -24.65 8.66 -14.95
N ILE A 377 -23.68 8.54 -14.04
CA ILE A 377 -22.95 9.68 -13.49
C ILE A 377 -22.09 10.35 -14.58
N GLN A 378 -21.31 9.57 -15.33
CA GLN A 378 -20.42 10.09 -16.38
C GLN A 378 -21.16 10.77 -17.53
N LEU A 379 -22.27 10.18 -17.99
CA LEU A 379 -23.02 10.65 -19.16
C LEU A 379 -24.35 11.31 -18.78
N GLU A 380 -24.50 11.70 -17.50
CA GLU A 380 -25.66 12.44 -16.98
C GLU A 380 -27.02 11.75 -17.29
N GLY A 381 -27.03 10.42 -17.31
CA GLY A 381 -28.21 9.62 -17.67
C GLY A 381 -28.62 9.72 -19.15
N ARG A 382 -27.88 10.45 -20.00
CA ARG A 382 -28.20 10.72 -21.41
C ARG A 382 -27.60 9.72 -22.40
N LYS A 383 -26.98 8.64 -21.92
CA LYS A 383 -26.17 7.69 -22.73
C LYS A 383 -26.87 7.17 -24.01
N GLU A 384 -28.14 6.77 -23.92
CA GLU A 384 -28.90 6.27 -25.08
C GLU A 384 -29.18 7.38 -26.11
N GLY A 385 -29.48 8.60 -25.64
CA GLY A 385 -29.69 9.76 -26.50
C GLY A 385 -28.41 10.15 -27.24
N LEU A 386 -27.27 10.15 -26.55
CA LEU A 386 -25.95 10.44 -27.13
C LEU A 386 -25.56 9.42 -28.20
N VAL A 387 -25.76 8.12 -27.93
CA VAL A 387 -25.52 7.06 -28.94
C VAL A 387 -26.36 7.29 -30.18
N LYS A 388 -27.66 7.58 -30.01
CA LYS A 388 -28.57 7.83 -31.14
C LYS A 388 -28.09 9.02 -32.00
N MET A 389 -27.65 10.11 -31.38
CA MET A 389 -27.08 11.26 -32.10
C MET A 389 -25.84 10.85 -32.90
N CYS A 390 -24.91 10.13 -32.27
CA CYS A 390 -23.70 9.65 -32.95
C CYS A 390 -24.03 8.73 -34.14
N THR A 391 -24.94 7.77 -33.98
CA THR A 391 -25.33 6.85 -35.06
C THR A 391 -26.02 7.57 -36.22
N GLN A 392 -26.89 8.54 -35.92
CA GLN A 392 -27.58 9.34 -36.93
C GLN A 392 -26.60 10.20 -37.74
N GLU A 393 -25.68 10.90 -37.07
CA GLU A 393 -24.68 11.74 -37.73
C GLU A 393 -23.63 10.93 -38.50
N ALA A 394 -23.30 9.73 -38.00
CA ALA A 394 -22.44 8.78 -38.69
C ALA A 394 -23.13 8.14 -39.91
N LYS A 395 -24.45 8.30 -40.07
CA LYS A 395 -25.26 7.69 -41.14
C LYS A 395 -25.03 6.17 -41.25
N GLY A 396 -24.93 5.49 -40.11
CA GLY A 396 -24.68 4.05 -40.03
C GLY A 396 -23.24 3.60 -40.31
N SER A 397 -22.30 4.52 -40.59
CA SER A 397 -20.89 4.16 -40.82
C SER A 397 -20.10 4.16 -39.51
N ILE A 398 -19.64 2.98 -39.09
CA ILE A 398 -18.80 2.81 -37.89
C ILE A 398 -17.49 3.61 -38.02
N GLU A 399 -16.90 3.67 -39.23
CA GLU A 399 -15.68 4.42 -39.47
C GLU A 399 -15.83 5.92 -39.23
N ARG A 400 -17.03 6.48 -39.45
CA ARG A 400 -17.29 7.91 -39.24
C ARG A 400 -17.42 8.26 -37.76
N LEU A 401 -17.67 7.29 -36.88
CA LEU A 401 -17.82 7.51 -35.43
C LEU A 401 -16.57 8.16 -34.83
N LYS A 402 -15.38 7.88 -35.37
CA LYS A 402 -14.09 8.49 -34.96
C LYS A 402 -14.16 10.02 -34.95
N ASN A 403 -14.86 10.59 -35.93
CA ASN A 403 -14.99 12.03 -36.13
C ASN A 403 -16.31 12.59 -35.58
N VAL A 404 -17.32 11.74 -35.41
CA VAL A 404 -18.65 12.14 -34.92
C VAL A 404 -18.68 12.18 -33.40
N VAL A 405 -18.12 11.18 -32.72
CA VAL A 405 -18.13 11.08 -31.25
C VAL A 405 -17.53 12.33 -30.59
N PRO A 406 -16.35 12.84 -30.99
CA PRO A 406 -15.81 14.06 -30.41
C PRO A 406 -16.70 15.28 -30.64
N LYS A 407 -17.35 15.39 -31.81
CA LYS A 407 -18.23 16.52 -32.14
C LYS A 407 -19.51 16.51 -31.32
N VAL A 408 -20.13 15.33 -31.18
CA VAL A 408 -21.32 15.15 -30.34
C VAL A 408 -20.95 15.39 -28.88
N ALA A 409 -19.84 14.84 -28.39
CA ALA A 409 -19.39 15.05 -27.01
C ALA A 409 -19.18 16.53 -26.70
N ALA A 410 -18.47 17.27 -27.57
CA ALA A 410 -18.27 18.70 -27.41
C ALA A 410 -19.58 19.51 -27.46
N ARG A 411 -20.49 19.17 -28.38
CA ARG A 411 -21.80 19.85 -28.49
C ARG A 411 -22.69 19.61 -27.28
N GLU A 412 -22.68 18.39 -26.76
CA GLU A 412 -23.56 17.95 -25.66
C GLU A 412 -22.93 18.14 -24.27
N ASN A 413 -21.72 18.72 -24.23
CA ASN A 413 -20.91 18.98 -23.05
C ASN A 413 -20.69 17.74 -22.16
N VAL A 414 -20.22 16.65 -22.78
CA VAL A 414 -19.86 15.39 -22.10
C VAL A 414 -18.44 14.97 -22.46
N SER A 415 -17.84 14.11 -21.64
CA SER A 415 -16.51 13.57 -21.93
C SER A 415 -16.49 12.77 -23.24
N VAL A 416 -15.51 13.08 -24.09
CA VAL A 416 -15.24 12.34 -25.33
C VAL A 416 -14.88 10.90 -25.01
N GLY A 417 -14.02 10.67 -24.02
CA GLY A 417 -13.54 9.36 -23.66
C GLY A 417 -14.65 8.48 -23.06
N ALA A 418 -15.48 9.03 -22.19
CA ALA A 418 -16.65 8.33 -21.64
C ALA A 418 -17.66 7.94 -22.74
N LEU A 419 -18.00 8.87 -23.64
CA LEU A 419 -18.92 8.57 -24.75
C LEU A 419 -18.31 7.55 -25.72
N ALA A 420 -17.01 7.62 -25.99
CA ALA A 420 -16.30 6.67 -26.84
C ALA A 420 -16.28 5.27 -26.23
N ASN A 421 -15.99 5.13 -24.92
CA ASN A 421 -16.02 3.85 -24.22
C ASN A 421 -17.43 3.23 -24.26
N TYR A 422 -18.47 4.03 -24.00
CA TYR A 422 -19.85 3.55 -24.07
C TYR A 422 -20.26 3.14 -25.50
N MET A 423 -19.83 3.89 -26.52
CA MET A 423 -20.06 3.53 -27.92
C MET A 423 -19.37 2.21 -28.29
N ALA A 424 -18.11 2.00 -27.87
CA ALA A 424 -17.39 0.75 -28.10
C ALA A 424 -18.09 -0.44 -27.45
N TYR A 425 -18.54 -0.27 -26.20
CA TYR A 425 -19.35 -1.28 -25.52
C TYR A 425 -20.62 -1.60 -26.32
N ARG A 426 -21.39 -0.59 -26.73
CA ARG A 426 -22.64 -0.79 -27.49
C ARG A 426 -22.44 -1.49 -28.83
N LEU A 427 -21.37 -1.17 -29.54
CA LEU A 427 -21.00 -1.85 -30.79
C LEU A 427 -20.58 -3.30 -30.55
N SER A 428 -19.88 -3.60 -29.44
CA SER A 428 -19.49 -4.97 -29.11
C SER A 428 -20.69 -5.91 -28.87
N LEU A 429 -21.80 -5.38 -28.34
CA LEU A 429 -23.07 -6.12 -28.22
C LEU A 429 -23.67 -6.49 -29.60
N GLN A 430 -23.25 -5.81 -30.65
CA GLN A 430 -23.66 -6.05 -32.04
C GLN A 430 -22.61 -6.86 -32.83
N GLY A 431 -21.56 -7.33 -32.16
CA GLY A 431 -20.45 -8.07 -32.78
C GLY A 431 -19.36 -7.20 -33.40
N GLU A 432 -19.41 -5.88 -33.19
CA GLU A 432 -18.48 -4.92 -33.79
C GLU A 432 -17.40 -4.50 -32.78
N ASN A 433 -16.12 -4.64 -33.14
CA ASN A 433 -15.02 -4.26 -32.26
C ASN A 433 -14.52 -2.84 -32.55
N TRP A 434 -14.88 -1.90 -31.68
CA TRP A 434 -14.48 -0.49 -31.79
C TRP A 434 -13.60 0.01 -30.63
N TRP A 435 -13.13 -0.88 -29.76
CA TRP A 435 -12.34 -0.54 -28.57
C TRP A 435 -11.00 0.14 -28.91
N GLY A 436 -10.36 -0.25 -30.02
CA GLY A 436 -9.13 0.41 -30.48
C GLY A 436 -9.36 1.87 -30.86
N ALA A 437 -10.43 2.16 -31.59
CA ALA A 437 -10.78 3.54 -31.95
C ALA A 437 -11.20 4.36 -30.72
N ALA A 438 -11.98 3.78 -29.81
CA ALA A 438 -12.33 4.45 -28.55
C ALA A 438 -11.10 4.75 -27.67
N THR A 439 -10.11 3.86 -27.67
CA THR A 439 -8.84 4.06 -26.94
C THR A 439 -8.06 5.25 -27.51
N ASN A 440 -8.01 5.39 -28.83
CA ASN A 440 -7.37 6.53 -29.48
C ASN A 440 -8.10 7.87 -29.26
N LEU A 441 -9.34 7.85 -28.76
CA LEU A 441 -10.12 9.04 -28.43
C LEU A 441 -10.02 9.45 -26.96
N GLN A 442 -9.27 8.71 -26.15
CA GLN A 442 -9.04 9.06 -24.75
C GLN A 442 -8.03 10.20 -24.66
N THR A 443 -8.23 11.12 -23.71
CA THR A 443 -7.24 12.13 -23.34
C THR A 443 -6.27 11.54 -22.31
N GLU A 444 -4.97 11.65 -22.57
CA GLU A 444 -3.88 11.18 -21.69
C GLU A 444 -3.16 12.36 -21.00
N ASP A 445 -3.89 13.44 -20.74
CA ASP A 445 -3.31 14.70 -20.23
C ASP A 445 -2.89 14.63 -18.75
N SER A 446 -3.19 13.52 -18.06
CA SER A 446 -2.82 13.30 -16.65
C SER A 446 -2.58 11.83 -16.35
N ASP A 447 -1.78 11.53 -15.32
CA ASP A 447 -1.58 10.17 -14.82
C ASP A 447 -2.57 9.91 -13.65
N PRO A 448 -3.69 9.21 -13.89
CA PRO A 448 -4.68 8.92 -12.85
C PRO A 448 -4.15 8.03 -11.73
N TRP A 449 -3.16 7.15 -12.00
CA TRP A 449 -2.53 6.36 -10.94
C TRP A 449 -1.75 7.29 -10.00
N GLN A 450 -0.99 8.24 -10.56
CA GLN A 450 -0.28 9.24 -9.76
C GLN A 450 -1.24 10.12 -8.96
N ILE A 451 -2.33 10.59 -9.56
CA ILE A 451 -3.36 11.38 -8.85
C ILE A 451 -3.91 10.60 -7.65
N ALA A 452 -4.27 9.34 -7.85
CA ALA A 452 -4.78 8.49 -6.78
C ALA A 452 -3.74 8.24 -5.68
N ARG A 453 -2.48 8.03 -6.08
CA ARG A 453 -1.37 7.77 -5.16
C ARG A 453 -1.11 8.99 -4.29
N ASP A 454 -1.02 10.16 -4.91
CA ASP A 454 -0.68 11.39 -4.20
C ASP A 454 -1.80 11.76 -3.19
N VAL A 455 -3.09 11.58 -3.55
CA VAL A 455 -4.22 11.75 -2.61
C VAL A 455 -4.18 10.75 -1.45
N LEU A 456 -3.79 9.49 -1.71
CA LEU A 456 -3.61 8.50 -0.64
C LEU A 456 -2.49 8.91 0.31
N LEU A 457 -1.31 9.25 -0.22
CA LEU A 457 -0.14 9.66 0.56
C LEU A 457 -0.40 10.93 1.39
N GLU A 458 -1.23 11.86 0.90
CA GLU A 458 -1.68 13.05 1.64
C GLU A 458 -2.50 12.71 2.90
N LYS A 459 -3.14 11.54 2.97
CA LYS A 459 -4.19 11.23 3.95
C LYS A 459 -3.88 10.08 4.90
N ILE A 460 -2.87 9.25 4.61
CA ILE A 460 -2.50 8.11 5.46
C ILE A 460 -1.49 8.50 6.55
N ASN A 461 -1.60 7.86 7.71
CA ASN A 461 -0.61 7.96 8.78
C ASN A 461 0.30 6.73 8.80
N PHE A 462 1.49 6.84 8.21
CA PHE A 462 2.47 5.75 8.18
C PHE A 462 3.03 5.34 9.54
N GLY A 463 3.04 6.25 10.53
CA GLY A 463 3.65 5.98 11.85
C GLY A 463 2.93 4.90 12.66
N ILE A 464 1.74 4.45 12.22
CA ILE A 464 1.00 3.36 12.85
C ILE A 464 1.51 1.99 12.38
N LEU A 465 2.11 1.91 11.20
CA LEU A 465 2.60 0.66 10.63
C LEU A 465 4.00 0.32 11.15
N ASN A 466 4.28 -0.98 11.30
CA ASN A 466 5.66 -1.43 11.49
C ASN A 466 6.49 -1.25 10.20
N GLU A 467 7.82 -1.31 10.33
CA GLU A 467 8.75 -1.07 9.22
C GLU A 467 8.50 -1.96 8.00
N VAL A 468 8.15 -3.23 8.20
CA VAL A 468 7.92 -4.20 7.11
C VAL A 468 6.66 -3.84 6.33
N ASP A 469 5.57 -3.52 7.03
CA ASP A 469 4.30 -3.13 6.42
C ASP A 469 4.40 -1.79 5.70
N GLN A 470 5.09 -0.83 6.32
CA GLN A 470 5.38 0.46 5.71
C GLN A 470 6.15 0.27 4.41
N ALA A 471 7.21 -0.56 4.42
CA ALA A 471 7.99 -0.86 3.23
C ALA A 471 7.16 -1.53 2.13
N LEU A 472 6.31 -2.50 2.49
CA LEU A 472 5.38 -3.17 1.56
C LEU A 472 4.41 -2.19 0.91
N LEU A 473 3.75 -1.33 1.71
CA LEU A 473 2.80 -0.35 1.20
C LEU A 473 3.47 0.71 0.33
N MET A 474 4.59 1.29 0.79
CA MET A 474 5.35 2.26 0.01
C MET A 474 5.76 1.69 -1.34
N ARG A 475 6.18 0.43 -1.36
CA ARG A 475 6.61 -0.23 -2.58
C ARG A 475 5.49 -0.57 -3.54
N ALA A 476 4.30 -0.87 -3.03
CA ALA A 476 3.10 -1.00 -3.85
C ALA A 476 2.76 0.32 -4.57
N LEU A 477 3.07 1.45 -3.93
CA LEU A 477 2.86 2.81 -4.43
C LEU A 477 4.04 3.36 -5.25
N SER A 478 5.09 2.58 -5.48
CA SER A 478 6.23 2.95 -6.32
C SER A 478 6.06 2.42 -7.75
N ASP A 479 6.67 3.13 -8.71
CA ASP A 479 6.78 2.60 -10.08
C ASP A 479 7.51 1.23 -10.09
N PRO A 480 7.14 0.33 -11.01
CA PRO A 480 7.86 -0.92 -11.20
C PRO A 480 9.35 -0.66 -11.50
N LEU A 481 10.23 -1.55 -11.06
CA LEU A 481 11.66 -1.44 -11.35
C LEU A 481 11.89 -1.54 -12.88
N PRO A 482 12.83 -0.75 -13.45
CA PRO A 482 13.21 -0.90 -14.85
C PRO A 482 13.72 -2.31 -15.13
N GLN A 483 13.28 -2.93 -16.24
CA GLN A 483 13.69 -4.29 -16.63
C GLN A 483 15.22 -4.49 -16.78
N GLN A 484 16.00 -3.40 -16.82
CA GLN A 484 17.46 -3.43 -16.95
C GLN A 484 18.21 -3.57 -15.60
N GLU A 485 17.51 -3.52 -14.46
CA GLU A 485 18.10 -3.66 -13.12
C GLU A 485 17.79 -5.01 -12.44
N LEU A 486 17.21 -5.97 -13.18
CA LEU A 486 16.76 -7.28 -12.69
C LEU A 486 17.76 -8.42 -12.91
#